data_AF-A0A378MSP9-F1
#
_entry.id   AF-A0A378MSP9-F1
#
_cell.length_a   1.000
_cell.length_b   1.000
_cell.length_c   1.000
_cell.angle_alpha   90.00
_cell.angle_beta   90.00
_cell.angle_gamma   90.00
#
_symmetry.space_group_name_H-M   'P 1'
#
loop_
_entity.id
_entity.type
_entity.pdbx_description
1 polymer ?
#
loop_
_entity_poly.entity_id
_entity_poly.type
_entity_poly.pdbx_seq_one_letter_code
_entity_poly.pdbx_strand_id
1 'polypeptide(L)'
;MAEQLAKADYLQHTLQGKSEKEIADLLGIPHEKIEGWIAPDTYNYTPNSTDLALLKRAYQKQKTALEQAWKNRAENLPLATPYEMLILASIVEKETGIATERPQVASVFINRLRNNMRLQTDPTVIYGMGDRYNGNIRRKDLEEATPYNTYQIDGLPPTPIAMRVKLRLKRLPTRIIHPTSILWQTARAVINSAKH
;
A
#
# COMPACT_ATOMS: atom_id res chain seq x y z
N MET A 1 -8.04 0.51 11.80
CA MET A 1 -9.28 1.33 11.88
C MET A 1 -10.41 0.53 12.46
N ALA A 2 -10.72 -0.67 11.95
CA ALA A 2 -11.73 -1.57 12.55
C ALA A 2 -11.52 -1.81 14.07
N GLU A 3 -10.30 -2.08 14.52
CA GLU A 3 -9.98 -2.21 15.96
C GLU A 3 -10.15 -0.93 16.77
N GLN A 4 -9.99 0.25 16.15
CA GLN A 4 -10.19 1.54 16.81
C GLN A 4 -11.69 1.88 16.90
N LEU A 5 -12.49 1.44 15.92
CA LEU A 5 -13.94 1.54 15.96
C LEU A 5 -14.54 0.65 17.05
N ALA A 6 -13.94 -0.50 17.33
CA ALA A 6 -14.35 -1.39 18.42
C ALA A 6 -14.14 -0.83 19.84
N LYS A 7 -13.39 0.29 19.98
CA LYS A 7 -13.11 0.96 21.27
C LYS A 7 -13.87 2.28 21.45
N ALA A 8 -14.81 2.59 20.55
CA ALA A 8 -15.55 3.85 20.56
C ALA A 8 -16.89 3.68 21.31
N ASP A 9 -16.95 4.14 22.56
CA ASP A 9 -18.06 3.89 23.51
C ASP A 9 -19.46 4.36 23.05
N TYR A 10 -19.53 5.27 22.07
CA TYR A 10 -20.78 5.86 21.57
C TYR A 10 -21.14 5.42 20.14
N LEU A 11 -20.41 4.45 19.60
CA LEU A 11 -20.60 3.90 18.27
C LEU A 11 -21.32 2.55 18.34
N GLN A 12 -22.32 2.34 17.48
CA GLN A 12 -22.94 1.03 17.34
C GLN A 12 -22.00 0.10 16.57
N HIS A 13 -21.56 -0.98 17.22
CA HIS A 13 -20.65 -1.98 16.66
C HIS A 13 -21.41 -3.01 15.81
N THR A 14 -21.74 -2.66 14.57
CA THR A 14 -22.48 -3.54 13.64
C THR A 14 -21.57 -4.47 12.82
N LEU A 15 -20.25 -4.25 12.88
CA LEU A 15 -19.25 -5.05 12.15
C LEU A 15 -18.53 -6.08 13.02
N GLN A 16 -18.80 -6.10 14.33
CA GLN A 16 -18.17 -7.06 15.24
C GLN A 16 -18.51 -8.50 14.83
N GLY A 17 -17.49 -9.36 14.75
CA GLY A 17 -17.64 -10.77 14.37
C GLY A 17 -17.76 -11.03 12.87
N LYS A 18 -17.76 -10.01 12.01
CA LYS A 18 -17.76 -10.18 10.55
C LYS A 18 -16.35 -10.42 10.03
N SER A 19 -16.23 -11.34 9.07
CA SER A 19 -15.01 -11.54 8.30
C SER A 19 -14.71 -10.34 7.40
N GLU A 20 -13.46 -10.22 6.97
CA GLU A 20 -13.03 -9.13 6.08
C GLU A 20 -13.82 -9.09 4.78
N LYS A 21 -14.10 -10.26 4.22
CA LYS A 21 -14.91 -10.42 3.00
C LYS A 21 -16.35 -9.91 3.20
N GLU A 22 -17.00 -10.27 4.30
CA GLU A 22 -18.35 -9.76 4.59
C GLU A 22 -18.37 -8.24 4.76
N ILE A 23 -17.31 -7.67 5.37
CA ILE A 23 -17.18 -6.22 5.47
C ILE A 23 -16.99 -5.59 4.08
N ALA A 24 -16.16 -6.19 3.22
CA ALA A 24 -15.96 -5.74 1.85
C ALA A 24 -17.28 -5.75 1.05
N ASP A 25 -18.06 -6.82 1.17
CA ASP A 25 -19.37 -6.97 0.54
C ASP A 25 -20.36 -5.90 1.02
N LEU A 26 -20.44 -5.65 2.33
CA LEU A 26 -21.29 -4.60 2.91
C LEU A 26 -20.91 -3.19 2.44
N LEU A 27 -19.63 -2.96 2.17
CA LEU A 27 -19.11 -1.70 1.65
C LEU A 27 -19.27 -1.56 0.13
N GLY A 28 -19.50 -2.67 -0.58
CA GLY A 28 -19.53 -2.73 -2.05
C GLY A 28 -18.14 -2.65 -2.68
N ILE A 29 -17.11 -3.14 -1.99
CA ILE A 29 -15.74 -3.22 -2.52
C ILE A 29 -15.65 -4.40 -3.48
N PRO A 30 -15.15 -4.23 -4.72
CA PRO A 30 -15.11 -5.31 -5.72
C PRO A 30 -13.99 -6.34 -5.48
N HIS A 31 -13.42 -6.40 -4.27
CA HIS A 31 -12.30 -7.25 -3.88
C HIS A 31 -12.53 -7.76 -2.45
N GLU A 32 -12.00 -8.94 -2.12
CA GLU A 32 -12.17 -9.55 -0.80
C GLU A 32 -11.42 -8.83 0.34
N LYS A 33 -10.42 -8.02 -0.02
CA LYS A 33 -9.58 -7.26 0.93
C LYS A 33 -10.02 -5.81 1.02
N ILE A 34 -10.15 -5.32 2.25
CA ILE A 34 -10.51 -3.91 2.52
C ILE A 34 -9.27 -2.99 2.58
N GLU A 35 -8.08 -3.58 2.57
CA GLU A 35 -6.82 -2.84 2.61
C GLU A 35 -6.64 -1.93 1.39
N GLY A 36 -6.02 -0.77 1.61
CA GLY A 36 -5.95 0.30 0.63
C GLY A 36 -7.27 1.04 0.38
N TRP A 37 -8.43 0.44 0.63
CA TRP A 37 -9.75 1.02 0.32
C TRP A 37 -10.31 1.97 1.36
N ILE A 38 -9.69 2.08 2.54
CA ILE A 38 -10.18 2.92 3.64
C ILE A 38 -9.29 4.16 3.79
N ALA A 39 -9.84 5.36 3.53
CA ALA A 39 -9.06 6.58 3.57
C ALA A 39 -8.55 6.88 5.00
N PRO A 40 -7.24 7.13 5.20
CA PRO A 40 -6.68 7.43 6.51
C PRO A 40 -6.93 8.90 6.88
N ASP A 41 -8.04 9.16 7.57
CA ASP A 41 -8.41 10.48 8.03
C ASP A 41 -9.02 10.45 9.44
N THR A 42 -9.22 11.64 10.01
CA THR A 42 -10.01 11.83 11.22
C THR A 42 -11.46 11.93 10.84
N TYR A 43 -12.28 11.06 11.42
CA TYR A 43 -13.71 11.03 11.15
C TYR A 43 -14.52 11.31 12.40
N ASN A 44 -15.30 12.38 12.34
CA ASN A 44 -16.26 12.69 13.39
C ASN A 44 -17.54 11.86 13.18
N TYR A 45 -18.13 11.46 14.31
CA TYR A 45 -19.39 10.72 14.36
C TYR A 45 -20.25 11.28 15.49
N THR A 46 -21.56 11.20 15.32
CA THR A 46 -22.53 11.53 16.38
C THR A 46 -22.86 10.27 17.18
N PRO A 47 -23.32 10.40 18.44
CA PRO A 47 -23.82 9.26 19.19
C PRO A 47 -24.85 8.46 18.38
N ASN A 48 -24.83 7.14 18.53
CA ASN A 48 -25.66 6.17 17.78
C ASN A 48 -25.31 6.01 16.28
N SER A 49 -24.24 6.62 15.78
CA SER A 49 -23.71 6.27 14.46
C SER A 49 -23.25 4.80 14.44
N THR A 50 -23.38 4.12 13.30
CA THR A 50 -22.81 2.78 13.12
C THR A 50 -21.38 2.85 12.60
N ASP A 51 -20.56 1.89 13.04
CA ASP A 51 -19.22 1.64 12.48
C ASP A 51 -19.25 1.41 10.96
N LEU A 52 -20.28 0.72 10.45
CA LEU A 52 -20.50 0.52 9.01
C LEU A 52 -20.70 1.85 8.27
N ALA A 53 -21.54 2.75 8.79
CA ALA A 53 -21.76 4.05 8.15
C ALA A 53 -20.48 4.88 8.10
N LEU A 54 -19.66 4.79 9.15
CA LEU A 54 -18.36 5.46 9.19
C LEU A 54 -17.35 4.86 8.20
N LEU A 55 -17.23 3.53 8.15
CA LEU A 55 -16.37 2.86 7.17
C LEU A 55 -16.83 3.11 5.73
N LYS A 56 -18.13 3.16 5.47
CA LYS A 56 -18.68 3.50 4.15
C LYS A 56 -18.27 4.89 3.71
N ARG A 57 -18.30 5.88 4.61
CA ARG A 57 -17.79 7.24 4.31
C ARG A 57 -16.29 7.22 3.98
N ALA A 58 -15.49 6.49 4.76
CA ALA A 58 -14.06 6.36 4.52
C ALA A 58 -13.73 5.66 3.19
N TYR A 59 -14.51 4.63 2.84
CA TYR A 59 -14.41 3.93 1.56
C TYR A 59 -14.72 4.86 0.38
N GLN A 60 -15.86 5.56 0.42
CA GLN A 60 -16.23 6.47 -0.66
C GLN A 60 -15.18 7.57 -0.86
N LYS A 61 -14.65 8.12 0.23
CA LYS A 61 -13.57 9.11 0.17
C LYS A 61 -12.33 8.58 -0.54
N GLN A 62 -11.89 7.36 -0.21
CA GLN A 62 -10.74 6.74 -0.85
C GLN A 62 -11.00 6.42 -2.33
N LYS A 63 -12.18 5.89 -2.64
CA LYS A 63 -12.61 5.60 -4.00
C LYS A 63 -12.54 6.85 -4.88
N THR A 64 -13.12 7.97 -4.43
CA THR A 64 -13.05 9.25 -5.14
C THR A 64 -11.61 9.74 -5.29
N ALA A 65 -10.77 9.62 -4.25
CA ALA A 65 -9.36 10.00 -4.34
C ALA A 65 -8.59 9.16 -5.37
N LEU A 66 -8.88 7.85 -5.45
CA LEU A 66 -8.29 6.95 -6.43
C LEU A 66 -8.74 7.26 -7.86
N GLU A 67 -10.03 7.49 -8.07
CA GLU A 67 -10.57 7.88 -9.38
C GLU A 67 -9.94 9.19 -9.88
N GLN A 68 -9.80 10.18 -8.98
CA GLN A 68 -9.16 11.45 -9.30
C GLN A 68 -7.65 11.28 -9.57
N ALA A 69 -6.94 10.50 -8.77
CA ALA A 69 -5.52 10.21 -8.99
C ALA A 69 -5.31 9.47 -10.32
N TRP A 70 -6.17 8.50 -10.63
CA TRP A 70 -6.13 7.76 -11.88
C TRP A 70 -6.39 8.66 -13.08
N LYS A 71 -7.40 9.56 -13.00
CA LYS A 71 -7.70 10.52 -14.07
C LYS A 71 -6.54 11.49 -14.32
N ASN A 72 -5.85 11.93 -13.27
CA ASN A 72 -4.75 12.90 -13.33
C ASN A 72 -3.36 12.25 -13.40
N ARG A 73 -3.29 10.95 -13.68
CA ARG A 73 -2.04 10.20 -13.69
C ARG A 73 -1.13 10.62 -14.83
N ALA A 74 0.16 10.36 -14.70
CA ALA A 74 1.10 10.55 -15.79
C ALA A 74 0.75 9.63 -16.98
N GLU A 75 0.95 10.12 -18.20
CA GLU A 75 0.82 9.29 -19.40
C GLU A 75 1.84 8.14 -19.36
N ASN A 76 1.48 6.99 -19.95
CA ASN A 76 2.35 5.81 -20.07
C ASN A 76 2.91 5.29 -18.73
N LEU A 77 2.06 5.26 -17.69
CA LEU A 77 2.36 4.49 -16.49
C LEU A 77 2.25 2.98 -16.80
N PRO A 78 3.16 2.14 -16.29
CA PRO A 78 3.13 0.69 -16.45
C PRO A 78 2.08 0.07 -15.50
N LEU A 79 0.88 0.65 -15.46
CA LEU A 79 -0.25 0.24 -14.63
C LEU A 79 -1.49 0.16 -15.51
N ALA A 80 -2.16 -0.99 -15.50
CA ALA A 80 -3.34 -1.24 -16.31
C ALA A 80 -4.62 -0.69 -15.68
N THR A 81 -4.70 -0.67 -14.34
CA THR A 81 -5.95 -0.35 -13.62
C THR A 81 -5.75 0.62 -12.45
N PRO A 82 -6.82 1.33 -12.02
CA PRO A 82 -6.80 2.08 -10.76
C PRO A 82 -6.44 1.21 -9.56
N TYR A 83 -6.82 -0.06 -9.56
CA TYR A 83 -6.51 -0.97 -8.47
C TYR A 83 -5.00 -1.25 -8.37
N GLU A 84 -4.30 -1.43 -9.49
CA GLU A 84 -2.84 -1.54 -9.50
C GLU A 84 -2.14 -0.28 -8.98
N MET A 85 -2.68 0.91 -9.29
CA MET A 85 -2.21 2.15 -8.69
C MET A 85 -2.38 2.15 -7.18
N LEU A 86 -3.49 1.61 -6.67
CA LEU A 86 -3.73 1.50 -5.24
C LEU A 86 -2.76 0.50 -4.58
N ILE A 87 -2.49 -0.64 -5.23
CA ILE A 87 -1.48 -1.61 -4.77
C ILE A 87 -0.12 -0.94 -4.67
N LEU A 88 0.34 -0.28 -5.74
CA LEU A 88 1.63 0.42 -5.74
C LEU A 88 1.70 1.50 -4.66
N ALA A 89 0.63 2.29 -4.49
CA ALA A 89 0.57 3.32 -3.46
C ALA A 89 0.69 2.74 -2.05
N SER A 90 0.14 1.55 -1.81
CA SER A 90 0.26 0.85 -0.52
C SER A 90 1.69 0.38 -0.22
N ILE A 91 2.42 -0.06 -1.26
CA ILE A 91 3.83 -0.45 -1.14
C ILE A 91 4.68 0.79 -0.82
N VAL A 92 4.50 1.87 -1.57
CA VAL A 92 5.24 3.13 -1.35
C VAL A 92 5.02 3.67 0.06
N GLU A 93 3.79 3.62 0.58
CA GLU A 93 3.49 4.07 1.94
C GLU A 93 4.17 3.22 3.03
N LYS A 94 4.35 1.92 2.77
CA LYS A 94 5.08 1.03 3.71
C LYS A 94 6.59 1.18 3.62
N GLU A 95 7.10 1.53 2.44
CA GLU A 95 8.53 1.76 2.20
C GLU A 95 9.00 3.08 2.83
N THR A 96 8.17 4.13 2.77
CA THR A 96 8.46 5.40 3.44
C THR A 96 7.21 6.08 4.01
N GLY A 97 7.26 6.38 5.31
CA GLY A 97 6.29 7.25 5.98
C GLY A 97 6.51 8.74 5.70
N ILE A 98 7.64 9.10 5.08
CA ILE A 98 8.03 10.48 4.85
C ILE A 98 7.40 10.98 3.55
N ALA A 99 6.48 11.93 3.66
CA ALA A 99 5.68 12.42 2.55
C ALA A 99 6.50 13.01 1.38
N THR A 100 7.70 13.55 1.66
CA THR A 100 8.59 14.14 0.65
C THR A 100 9.38 13.10 -0.14
N GLU A 101 9.57 11.89 0.40
CA GLU A 101 10.32 10.81 -0.27
C GLU A 101 9.45 9.95 -1.19
N ARG A 102 8.13 9.89 -0.91
CA ARG A 102 7.18 9.06 -1.66
C ARG A 102 7.28 9.19 -3.20
N PRO A 103 7.44 10.39 -3.80
CA PRO A 103 7.58 10.50 -5.26
C PRO A 103 8.86 9.81 -5.80
N GLN A 104 9.95 9.85 -5.04
CA GLN A 104 11.21 9.21 -5.42
C GLN A 104 11.10 7.69 -5.28
N VAL A 105 10.52 7.20 -4.17
CA VAL A 105 10.29 5.76 -3.97
C VAL A 105 9.34 5.20 -5.04
N ALA A 106 8.26 5.92 -5.36
CA ALA A 106 7.34 5.54 -6.42
C ALA A 106 8.04 5.44 -7.79
N SER A 107 8.97 6.35 -8.10
CA SER A 107 9.68 6.34 -9.39
C SER A 107 10.58 5.11 -9.54
N VAL A 108 11.21 4.65 -8.45
CA VAL A 108 12.02 3.41 -8.45
C VAL A 108 11.15 2.20 -8.81
N PHE A 109 9.99 2.04 -8.17
CA PHE A 109 9.10 0.91 -8.47
C PHE A 109 8.49 0.99 -9.87
N ILE A 110 8.09 2.18 -10.32
CA ILE A 110 7.60 2.40 -11.70
C ILE A 110 8.68 2.02 -12.73
N ASN A 111 9.93 2.41 -12.48
CA ASN A 111 11.05 2.07 -13.37
C ASN A 111 11.31 0.56 -13.38
N ARG A 112 11.20 -0.13 -12.24
CA ARG A 112 11.29 -1.60 -12.20
C ARG A 112 10.19 -2.26 -13.02
N LEU A 113 8.93 -1.84 -12.84
CA LEU A 113 7.79 -2.35 -13.62
C LEU A 113 7.99 -2.16 -15.13
N ARG A 114 8.46 -0.97 -15.55
CA ARG A 114 8.74 -0.69 -16.98
C ARG A 114 9.80 -1.61 -17.58
N ASN A 115 10.78 -2.02 -16.79
CA ASN A 115 11.87 -2.87 -17.23
C ASN A 115 11.60 -4.37 -16.95
N ASN A 116 10.35 -4.75 -16.64
CA ASN A 116 9.99 -6.11 -16.23
C ASN A 116 10.87 -6.67 -15.11
N MET A 117 11.31 -5.80 -14.20
CA MET A 117 12.09 -6.18 -13.03
C MET A 117 11.17 -6.43 -11.85
N ARG A 118 11.50 -7.44 -11.06
CA ARG A 118 10.87 -7.69 -9.75
C ARG A 118 10.99 -6.48 -8.84
N LEU A 119 9.96 -6.21 -8.03
CA LEU A 119 9.95 -5.04 -7.15
C LEU A 119 10.94 -5.17 -5.99
N GLN A 120 11.10 -6.38 -5.43
CA GLN A 120 12.06 -6.72 -4.37
C GLN A 120 12.04 -5.73 -3.19
N THR A 121 10.92 -5.72 -2.46
CA THR A 121 10.69 -4.81 -1.34
C THR A 121 10.27 -5.61 -0.11
N ASP A 122 10.93 -5.37 1.02
CA ASP A 122 10.70 -6.07 2.29
C ASP A 122 9.25 -5.99 2.79
N PRO A 123 8.56 -4.82 2.73
CA PRO A 123 7.15 -4.71 3.10
C PRO A 123 6.20 -5.77 2.53
N THR A 124 6.40 -6.22 1.29
CA THR A 124 5.52 -7.20 0.66
C THR A 124 5.80 -8.62 1.17
N VAL A 125 7.06 -8.93 1.49
CA VAL A 125 7.47 -10.17 2.15
C VAL A 125 6.89 -10.23 3.56
N ILE A 126 7.07 -9.15 4.35
CA ILE A 126 6.53 -9.04 5.70
C ILE A 126 5.01 -9.25 5.69
N TYR A 127 4.31 -8.61 4.75
CA TYR A 127 2.87 -8.78 4.60
C TYR A 127 2.51 -10.24 4.28
N GLY A 128 3.21 -10.87 3.33
CA GLY A 128 2.98 -12.28 2.96
C GLY A 128 3.29 -13.29 4.08
N MET A 129 4.20 -12.95 5.00
CA MET A 129 4.52 -13.77 6.18
C MET A 129 3.40 -13.75 7.24
N GLY A 130 2.62 -12.68 7.32
CA GLY A 130 1.58 -12.49 8.33
C GLY A 130 2.13 -12.67 9.75
N ASP A 131 1.45 -13.47 10.57
CA ASP A 131 1.79 -13.73 11.98
C ASP A 131 3.16 -14.40 12.19
N ARG A 132 3.77 -14.94 11.12
CA ARG A 132 5.12 -15.53 11.21
C ARG A 132 6.22 -14.48 11.34
N TYR A 133 5.94 -13.22 10.99
CA TYR A 133 6.91 -12.15 11.10
C TYR A 133 7.14 -11.76 12.56
N ASN A 134 8.38 -11.92 13.03
CA ASN A 134 8.77 -11.65 14.42
C ASN A 134 9.74 -10.47 14.55
N GLY A 135 9.73 -9.55 13.57
CA GLY A 135 10.64 -8.41 13.50
C GLY A 135 11.89 -8.64 12.64
N ASN A 136 12.19 -9.89 12.27
CA ASN A 136 13.37 -10.22 11.46
C ASN A 136 12.98 -10.92 10.16
N ILE A 137 13.59 -10.48 9.05
CA ILE A 137 13.54 -11.16 7.76
C ILE A 137 14.84 -11.96 7.59
N ARG A 138 14.71 -13.24 7.25
CA ARG A 138 15.84 -14.14 6.97
C ARG A 138 15.91 -14.43 5.49
N ARG A 139 17.06 -14.93 5.02
CA ARG A 139 17.24 -15.33 3.61
C ARG A 139 16.16 -16.30 3.12
N LYS A 140 15.78 -17.27 3.95
CA LYS A 140 14.72 -18.24 3.63
C LYS A 140 13.36 -17.58 3.38
N ASP A 141 13.08 -16.44 4.02
CA ASP A 141 11.80 -15.74 3.90
C ASP A 141 11.76 -14.97 2.57
N LEU A 142 12.91 -14.41 2.14
CA LEU A 142 13.08 -13.82 0.81
C LEU A 142 12.97 -14.86 -0.32
N GLU A 143 13.34 -16.10 -0.05
CA GLU A 143 13.29 -17.24 -0.99
C GLU A 143 11.94 -17.97 -0.98
N GLU A 144 11.07 -17.70 0.00
CA GLU A 144 9.76 -18.35 0.11
C GLU A 144 8.81 -17.85 -1.00
N ALA A 145 8.34 -18.76 -1.85
CA ALA A 145 7.37 -18.43 -2.89
C ALA A 145 5.99 -18.19 -2.26
N THR A 146 5.59 -16.92 -2.16
CA THR A 146 4.24 -16.51 -1.77
C THR A 146 3.66 -15.54 -2.79
N PRO A 147 2.33 -15.40 -2.90
CA PRO A 147 1.70 -14.43 -3.80
C PRO A 147 2.09 -12.97 -3.53
N TYR A 148 2.66 -12.66 -2.36
CA TYR A 148 3.06 -11.31 -1.98
C TYR A 148 4.56 -11.09 -2.04
N ASN A 149 5.38 -12.16 -2.07
CA ASN A 149 6.82 -12.01 -2.06
C ASN A 149 7.33 -11.50 -3.42
N THR A 150 7.54 -10.18 -3.52
CA THR A 150 8.04 -9.53 -4.74
C THR A 150 9.53 -9.75 -4.99
N TYR A 151 10.22 -10.60 -4.21
CA TYR A 151 11.49 -11.21 -4.60
C TYR A 151 11.30 -12.44 -5.48
N GLN A 152 10.14 -13.11 -5.38
CA GLN A 152 9.83 -14.35 -6.08
C GLN A 152 8.82 -14.17 -7.21
N ILE A 153 7.92 -13.19 -7.10
CA ILE A 153 6.94 -12.88 -8.17
C ILE A 153 7.40 -11.71 -9.03
N ASP A 154 6.93 -11.70 -10.28
CA ASP A 154 7.09 -10.58 -11.19
C ASP A 154 5.89 -9.62 -11.05
N GLY A 155 6.15 -8.31 -11.16
CA GLY A 155 5.11 -7.29 -11.07
C GLY A 155 4.60 -7.01 -9.65
N LEU A 156 3.31 -6.67 -9.55
CA LEU A 156 2.64 -6.27 -8.32
C LEU A 156 2.06 -7.49 -7.56
N PRO A 157 1.99 -7.42 -6.21
CA PRO A 157 1.23 -8.41 -5.43
C PRO A 157 -0.29 -8.32 -5.74
N PRO A 158 -1.09 -9.33 -5.36
CA PRO A 158 -2.51 -9.39 -5.73
C PRO A 158 -3.39 -8.34 -5.06
N THR A 159 -2.96 -7.79 -3.91
CA THR A 159 -3.74 -6.78 -3.16
C THR A 159 -2.84 -5.72 -2.54
N PRO A 160 -3.41 -4.57 -2.13
CA PRO A 160 -2.71 -3.60 -1.31
C PRO A 160 -2.23 -4.23 0.01
N ILE A 161 -1.06 -3.80 0.50
CA ILE A 161 -0.42 -4.32 1.72
C ILE A 161 -0.48 -3.35 2.91
N ALA A 162 -1.25 -2.27 2.77
CA ALA A 162 -1.37 -1.22 3.77
C ALA A 162 -2.81 -0.74 3.90
N MET A 163 -3.32 -0.69 5.14
CA MET A 163 -4.66 -0.14 5.41
C MET A 163 -4.69 1.39 5.26
N ARG A 164 -3.62 2.09 5.66
CA ARG A 164 -3.52 3.54 5.55
C ARG A 164 -2.80 3.84 4.25
N VAL A 165 -3.49 4.34 3.23
CA VAL A 165 -2.87 4.79 1.98
C VAL A 165 -3.32 6.21 1.68
N LYS A 166 -2.38 7.16 1.66
CA LYS A 166 -2.68 8.57 1.36
C LYS A 166 -2.51 8.85 -0.12
N LEU A 167 -3.61 8.76 -0.87
CA LEU A 167 -3.67 9.24 -2.25
C LEU A 167 -3.78 10.77 -2.23
N ARG A 168 -2.67 11.47 -2.54
CA ARG A 168 -2.68 12.93 -2.66
C ARG A 168 -3.09 13.35 -4.08
N LEU A 169 -3.98 14.33 -4.13
CA LEU A 169 -4.51 14.96 -5.35
C LEU A 169 -3.54 15.94 -6.04
N LYS A 170 -2.25 15.92 -5.71
CA LYS A 170 -1.29 16.83 -6.35
C LYS A 170 -0.56 16.09 -7.46
N ARG A 171 -0.83 16.54 -8.70
CA ARG A 171 -0.10 16.30 -9.95
C ARG A 171 1.32 15.80 -9.67
N LEU A 172 1.59 14.53 -10.00
CA LEU A 172 2.95 14.01 -10.00
C LEU A 172 3.81 14.96 -10.85
N PRO A 173 4.97 15.42 -10.37
CA PRO A 173 5.81 16.29 -11.16
C PRO A 173 6.15 15.56 -12.47
N THR A 174 5.79 16.17 -13.61
CA THR A 174 6.09 15.75 -14.98
C THR A 174 7.59 15.82 -15.31
N ARG A 175 8.48 15.74 -14.31
CA ARG A 175 9.90 15.53 -14.57
C ARG A 175 10.11 14.04 -14.79
N ILE A 176 10.11 13.67 -16.07
CA ILE A 176 10.92 12.57 -16.56
C ILE A 176 12.33 12.84 -16.01
N ILE A 177 12.69 12.16 -14.93
CA ILE A 177 14.10 12.07 -14.54
C ILE A 177 14.71 11.20 -15.63
N HIS A 178 15.49 11.82 -16.52
CA HIS A 178 16.24 11.12 -17.54
C HIS A 178 17.06 9.99 -16.89
N PRO A 179 17.15 8.81 -17.51
CA PRO A 179 17.87 7.67 -16.97
C PRO A 179 19.38 7.85 -17.21
N THR A 180 19.98 8.90 -16.66
CA THR A 180 21.43 9.11 -16.65
C THR A 180 21.78 9.98 -15.45
N SER A 181 22.07 9.34 -14.29
CA SER A 181 22.98 9.82 -13.22
C SER A 181 22.74 9.27 -11.81
N ILE A 182 21.93 8.22 -11.59
CA ILE A 182 21.87 7.54 -10.27
C ILE A 182 21.86 6.02 -10.41
N LEU A 183 22.84 5.52 -11.16
CA LEU A 183 23.38 4.18 -10.98
C LEU A 183 24.87 4.39 -10.66
N TRP A 184 25.25 4.16 -9.40
CA TRP A 184 26.60 3.84 -8.87
C TRP A 184 27.06 4.43 -7.53
N GLN A 185 26.22 5.10 -6.72
CA GLN A 185 26.54 5.32 -5.29
C GLN A 185 25.21 5.26 -4.51
N THR A 186 24.87 4.25 -3.71
CA THR A 186 25.64 3.57 -2.67
C THR A 186 25.17 2.12 -2.51
N ALA A 187 25.94 1.18 -3.07
CA ALA A 187 25.86 -0.24 -2.75
C ALA A 187 27.26 -0.72 -2.32
N ARG A 188 27.86 -0.04 -1.33
CA ARG A 188 29.05 -0.54 -0.60
C ARG A 188 29.36 0.25 0.68
N ALA A 189 28.49 0.12 1.68
CA ALA A 189 28.81 0.36 3.09
C ALA A 189 27.71 -0.32 3.91
N VAL A 190 27.81 -1.62 4.19
CA VAL A 190 27.83 -2.13 5.58
C VAL A 190 28.45 -3.55 5.66
N ILE A 191 28.96 -4.12 4.56
CA ILE A 191 29.63 -5.45 4.59
C ILE A 191 31.08 -5.30 4.11
N ASN A 192 31.97 -4.90 5.04
CA ASN A 192 33.42 -5.21 5.11
C ASN A 192 34.18 -4.21 6.00
N SER A 193 33.84 -4.15 7.29
CA SER A 193 34.81 -3.75 8.32
C SER A 193 34.57 -4.57 9.59
N ALA A 194 34.78 -5.87 9.45
CA ALA A 194 35.04 -6.82 10.52
C ALA A 194 36.27 -7.63 10.08
N LYS A 195 37.41 -6.94 10.01
CA LYS A 195 38.77 -7.49 10.02
C LYS A 195 39.70 -6.41 10.58
N HIS A 196 39.54 -6.11 11.86
CA HIS A 196 40.63 -5.88 12.81
C HIS A 196 40.32 -6.76 14.02
#